data_AF-N9MGG2-F1
#
_entry.id   AF-N9MGG2-F1
#
_cell.length_a   1.000
_cell.length_b   1.000
_cell.length_c   1.000
_cell.angle_alpha   90.00
_cell.angle_beta   90.00
_cell.angle_gamma   90.00
#
_symmetry.space_group_name_H-M   'P 1'
#
loop_
_entity.id
_entity.type
_entity.pdbx_description
1 polymer ?
#
loop_
_entity_poly.entity_id
_entity_poly.type
_entity_poly.pdbx_seq_one_letter_code
_entity_poly.pdbx_strand_id
1 'polypeptide(L)' 'MEDIQALYDEFEEFCTKYCGLAFDESSIYRRKKLGHYFDVRDEYFKLWLNAKHVYSKDADNATSHIS' A
#
# COMPACT_ATOMS: atom_id res chain seq x y z
N MET A 1 17.16 -4.49 4.57
CA MET A 1 15.85 -4.55 5.25
C MET A 1 15.04 -3.46 4.56
N GLU A 2 14.06 -3.82 3.74
CA GLU A 2 13.19 -2.81 3.10
C GLU A 2 12.51 -2.02 4.21
N ASP A 3 12.53 -0.70 4.08
CA ASP A 3 11.93 0.19 5.06
C ASP A 3 10.41 0.09 4.92
N ILE A 4 9.77 -0.61 5.86
CA ILE A 4 8.32 -0.76 5.92
C ILE A 4 7.63 0.61 5.91
N GLN A 5 8.25 1.64 6.49
CA GLN A 5 7.71 2.99 6.47
C GLN A 5 7.68 3.55 5.04
N ALA A 6 8.76 3.38 4.28
CA ALA A 6 8.81 3.83 2.89
C ALA A 6 7.77 3.11 2.01
N LEU A 7 7.51 1.82 2.25
CA LEU A 7 6.45 1.09 1.55
C LEU A 7 5.06 1.60 1.89
N TYR A 8 4.82 1.98 3.14
CA TYR A 8 3.56 2.60 3.56
C TYR A 8 3.36 3.97 2.91
N ASP A 9 4.39 4.81 2.87
CA ASP A 9 4.32 6.13 2.24
C ASP A 9 4.00 6.00 0.74
N GLU A 10 4.64 5.06 0.05
CA GLU A 10 4.37 4.78 -1.38
C GLU A 10 2.95 4.25 -1.61
N PHE A 11 2.46 3.39 -0.73
CA PHE A 11 1.07 2.91 -0.76
C PHE A 11 0.08 4.07 -0.62
N GLU A 12 0.31 4.98 0.33
CA GLU A 12 -0.59 6.13 0.53
C GLU A 12 -0.59 7.08 -0.66
N GLU A 13 0.57 7.30 -1.30
CA GLU A 13 0.66 8.05 -2.55
C GLU A 13 -0.11 7.35 -3.67
N PHE A 14 0.06 6.03 -3.82
CA PHE A 14 -0.65 5.23 -4.82
C PHE A 14 -2.17 5.33 -4.65
N CYS A 15 -2.66 5.13 -3.43
CA CYS A 15 -4.08 5.20 -3.11
C CYS A 15 -4.67 6.58 -3.40
N THR A 16 -3.93 7.64 -3.05
CA THR A 16 -4.36 9.02 -3.30
C THR A 16 -4.42 9.31 -4.79
N LYS A 17 -3.40 8.89 -5.55
CA LYS A 17 -3.22 9.21 -6.97
C LYS A 17 -4.14 8.42 -7.90
N TYR A 18 -4.34 7.13 -7.63
CA TYR A 18 -5.02 6.22 -8.56
C TYR A 18 -6.37 5.70 -8.06
N CYS A 19 -6.60 5.69 -6.74
CA CYS A 19 -7.85 5.17 -6.16
C CYS A 19 -8.76 6.29 -5.62
N GLY A 20 -8.28 7.53 -5.55
CA GLY A 20 -9.02 8.63 -4.92
C GLY A 20 -9.25 8.43 -3.42
N LEU A 21 -8.42 7.58 -2.78
CA LEU A 21 -8.51 7.25 -1.36
C LEU A 21 -7.47 8.07 -0.62
N ALA A 22 -7.92 8.98 0.24
CA ALA A 22 -7.07 9.77 1.12
C ALA A 22 -7.28 9.31 2.57
N PHE A 23 -6.17 9.11 3.27
CA PHE A 23 -6.14 8.58 4.62
C PHE A 23 -5.72 9.68 5.59
N ASP A 24 -6.67 10.31 6.29
CA ASP A 24 -6.36 11.41 7.21
C ASP A 24 -5.81 10.92 8.57
N GLU A 25 -5.12 11.81 9.31
CA GLU A 25 -4.68 11.54 10.68
C GLU A 25 -5.86 11.24 11.63
N SER A 26 -7.04 11.82 11.34
CA SER A 26 -8.25 11.60 12.15
C SER A 26 -8.77 10.16 12.04
N SER A 27 -8.49 9.45 10.94
CA SER A 27 -8.80 8.04 10.73
C SER A 27 -7.99 7.15 11.68
N ILE A 28 -6.74 7.53 11.97
CA ILE A 28 -5.90 6.84 12.97
C ILE A 28 -6.46 7.08 14.38
N TYR A 29 -6.84 8.32 14.69
CA TYR A 29 -7.32 8.71 16.02
C TYR A 29 -8.71 8.15 16.37
N ARG A 30 -9.61 8.03 15.38
CA ARG A 30 -10.94 7.42 15.58
C ARG A 30 -10.85 5.92 15.90
N ARG A 31 -9.83 5.21 15.42
CA ARG A 31 -9.61 3.77 15.68
C ARG A 31 -9.24 3.47 17.12
N LYS A 32 -8.37 4.29 17.74
CA LYS A 32 -7.97 4.11 19.14
C LYS A 32 -9.15 4.23 20.13
N LYS A 33 -10.19 4.97 19.74
CA LYS A 33 -11.39 5.21 20.56
C LYS A 33 -12.40 4.05 20.55
N LEU A 34 -12.37 3.16 19.56
CA LEU A 34 -13.40 2.13 19.33
C LEU A 34 -13.02 0.71 19.81
N GLY A 35 -11.87 0.52 20.46
CA GLY A 35 -11.51 -0.74 21.12
C GLY A 35 -11.22 -1.94 20.20
N HIS A 36 -11.38 -1.80 18.88
CA HIS A 36 -11.04 -2.80 17.88
C HIS A 36 -9.95 -2.25 16.94
N TYR A 37 -8.77 -2.89 16.97
CA TYR A 37 -7.71 -2.66 15.97
C TYR A 37 -8.12 -3.36 14.66
N PHE A 38 -9.02 -2.74 13.91
CA PHE A 38 -9.27 -3.11 12.52
C PHE A 38 -8.90 -1.90 11.66
N ASP A 39 -7.67 -1.88 11.18
CA ASP A 39 -7.23 -0.85 10.25
C ASP A 39 -7.48 -1.36 8.84
N VAL A 40 -8.54 -0.87 8.20
CA VAL A 40 -8.80 -1.15 6.78
C VAL A 40 -7.61 -0.74 5.90
N ARG A 41 -6.79 0.22 6.35
CA ARG A 41 -5.53 0.62 5.69
C ARG A 41 -4.54 -0.54 5.64
N ASP A 42 -4.43 -1.33 6.71
CA ASP A 42 -3.53 -2.50 6.75
C ASP A 42 -3.98 -3.60 5.80
N GLU A 43 -5.29 -3.82 5.68
CA GLU A 43 -5.85 -4.78 4.73
C GLU A 43 -5.63 -4.33 3.28
N TYR A 44 -5.87 -3.05 2.98
CA TYR A 44 -5.55 -2.47 1.68
C TYR A 44 -4.05 -2.48 1.39
N PHE A 45 -3.21 -2.22 2.39
CA PHE A 45 -1.75 -2.26 2.28
C PHE A 45 -1.26 -3.67 1.94
N LYS A 46 -1.74 -4.71 2.63
CA LYS A 46 -1.41 -6.11 2.29
C LYS A 46 -1.82 -6.47 0.87
N LEU A 47 -3.01 -6.05 0.44
CA LEU A 47 -3.51 -6.34 -0.89
C LEU A 47 -2.69 -5.63 -1.97
N TRP A 48 -2.38 -4.35 -1.77
CA TRP A 48 -1.53 -3.56 -2.63
C TRP A 48 -0.10 -4.12 -2.70
N LEU A 49 0.48 -4.50 -1.57
CA LEU A 49 1.83 -5.04 -1.49
C LEU A 49 1.94 -6.38 -2.25
N ASN A 50 0.94 -7.25 -2.10
CA ASN A 50 0.87 -8.50 -2.86
C ASN A 50 0.75 -8.24 -4.38
N ALA A 51 -0.13 -7.32 -4.78
CA ALA A 51 -0.28 -6.95 -6.19
C ALA A 51 1.03 -6.37 -6.75
N LYS A 52 1.66 -5.44 -6.04
CA LYS A 52 2.96 -4.87 -6.39
C LYS A 52 4.01 -5.96 -6.57
N HIS A 53 4.12 -6.91 -5.64
CA HIS A 53 5.09 -8.00 -5.73
C HIS A 53 4.88 -8.89 -6.97
N VAL A 54 3.64 -9.18 -7.33
CA VAL A 54 3.31 -9.97 -8.52
C VAL A 54 3.66 -9.20 -9.79
N TYR A 55 3.19 -7.97 -9.92
CA TYR A 55 3.33 -7.20 -11.17
C TYR A 55 4.71 -6.55 -11.34
N SER A 56 5.46 -6.29 -10.26
CA SER A 56 6.84 -5.83 -10.36
C SER A 56 7.78 -6.93 -10.86
N LYS A 57 7.51 -8.21 -10.56
CA LYS A 57 8.29 -9.33 -11.14
C LYS A 57 8.08 -9.48 -12.64
N ASP A 58 6.87 -9.17 -13.14
CA ASP A 58 6.57 -9.20 -14.56
C ASP A 58 7.17 -8.01 -15.32
N ALA A 59 7.39 -6.86 -14.66
CA ALA A 59 8.08 -5.72 -15.26
C ALA A 59 9.55 -6.01 -15.60
N ASP A 60 10.25 -6.77 -14.75
CA ASP A 60 11.62 -7.23 -15.02
C ASP A 60 11.67 -8.33 -16.10
N ASN A 61 10.62 -9.13 -16.21
CA ASN A 61 10.51 -10.18 -17.22
C ASN A 61 10.14 -9.63 -18.62
N ALA A 62 9.38 -8.53 -18.68
CA ALA A 62 8.99 -7.89 -19.94
C ALA A 62 10.16 -7.20 -20.66
N THR A 63 11.15 -6.69 -19.93
CA THR A 63 12.38 -6.12 -20.50
C THR A 63 13.44 -7.17 -20.85
N SER A 64 13.33 -8.39 -20.33
CA SER A 64 14.26 -9.50 -20.60
C SER A 64 14.10 -10.11 -22.01
N HIS A 65 12.98 -9.86 -22.69
CA HIS A 65 12.73 -10.33 -24.06
C HIS A 65 13.04 -9.30 -25.15
N ILE A 66 13.52 -8.11 -24.77
CA ILE A 66 14.00 -7.07 -25.69
C ILE A 66 15.52 -6.99 -25.53
N SER A 67 16.24 -7.99 -26.03
CA SER A 67 17.71 -7.98 -26.19
C SER A 67 18.09 -8.73 -27.45
#